data_AF-A0AAV5QBT9-F1
#
_entry.id   AF-A0AAV5QBT9-F1
#
_cell.length_a   1.000
_cell.length_b   1.000
_cell.length_c   1.000
_cell.angle_alpha   90.00
_cell.angle_beta   90.00
_cell.angle_gamma   90.00
#
_symmetry.space_group_name_H-M   'P 1'
#
loop_
_entity.id
_entity.type
_entity.pdbx_description
1 polymer ?
#
loop_
_entity_poly.entity_id
_entity_poly.type
_entity_poly.pdbx_seq_one_letter_code
_entity_poly.pdbx_strand_id
1 'polypeptide(L)'
;MSEPAWKRALKKKSESDGKITKPKREKVKRSKKERRDEKLQTYVEYIQLFSTDKDAWKFSKQKQNWILKNWDNPVLSEDDLSLYLDSVQGGARDRMVQLLKKIVNDYIKQEEEAEKAAKEKEEADQNKEEKPEKKPKKTTDTDETGKKKKKEKKVVIVPITPHQHERSVSLLRVLDPVKIVEDAVEVSEYVQ
;
A
#
# COMPACT_ATOMS: atom_id res chain seq x y z
N MET A 1 -72.66 -1.83 20.36
CA MET A 1 -71.26 -1.52 20.72
C MET A 1 -70.63 -0.80 19.53
N SER A 2 -70.32 0.48 19.68
CA SER A 2 -69.84 1.35 18.59
C SER A 2 -68.31 1.32 18.54
N GLU A 3 -67.72 1.03 17.38
CA GLU A 3 -66.27 0.93 17.23
C GLU A 3 -65.57 2.30 17.42
N PRO A 4 -64.40 2.35 18.08
CA PRO A 4 -63.66 3.59 18.31
C PRO A 4 -63.21 4.29 17.01
N ALA A 5 -63.32 5.62 16.98
CA ALA A 5 -63.06 6.47 15.81
C ALA A 5 -61.65 6.34 15.19
N TRP A 6 -60.65 5.83 15.93
CA TRP A 6 -59.30 5.61 15.40
C TRP A 6 -59.22 4.42 14.42
N LYS A 7 -60.17 3.47 14.48
CA LYS A 7 -60.23 2.34 13.52
C LYS A 7 -60.85 2.72 12.17
N ARG A 8 -61.59 3.84 12.08
CA ARG A 8 -62.14 4.36 10.80
C ARG A 8 -61.12 5.16 9.97
N ALA A 9 -60.01 5.57 10.57
CA ALA A 9 -58.98 6.36 9.88
C ALA A 9 -58.03 5.52 8.99
N LEU A 10 -58.09 4.18 9.05
CA LEU A 10 -57.23 3.30 8.27
C LEU A 10 -57.81 2.87 6.90
N LYS A 11 -59.03 3.30 6.55
CA LYS A 11 -59.70 2.86 5.31
C LYS A 11 -60.05 3.97 4.30
N LYS A 12 -59.54 5.20 4.50
CA LYS A 12 -59.74 6.36 3.60
C LYS A 12 -58.42 7.06 3.24
N LYS A 13 -57.45 6.32 2.71
CA LYS A 13 -56.24 6.92 2.10
C LYS A 13 -55.67 6.06 0.98
N SER A 14 -56.55 5.54 0.12
CA SER A 14 -56.19 4.73 -1.05
C SER A 14 -56.71 5.31 -2.37
N GLU A 15 -56.90 6.63 -2.46
CA GLU A 15 -57.23 7.32 -3.72
C GLU A 15 -56.50 8.66 -3.79
N SER A 16 -55.23 8.61 -4.17
CA SER A 16 -54.60 9.66 -4.97
C SER A 16 -53.49 9.00 -5.78
N ASP A 17 -53.85 8.66 -7.02
CA ASP A 17 -52.99 8.12 -8.05
C ASP A 17 -51.93 9.17 -8.42
N GLY A 18 -50.81 9.12 -7.71
CA GLY A 18 -49.68 10.02 -7.85
C GLY A 18 -48.43 9.24 -7.56
N LYS A 19 -47.99 8.43 -8.53
CA LYS A 19 -46.76 7.63 -8.48
C LYS A 19 -45.56 8.59 -8.46
N ILE A 20 -45.24 9.17 -7.30
CA ILE A 20 -43.98 9.87 -7.07
C ILE A 20 -42.88 8.80 -7.07
N THR A 21 -42.40 8.48 -8.26
CA THR A 21 -41.14 7.76 -8.43
C THR A 21 -40.06 8.63 -7.83
N LYS A 22 -39.42 8.16 -6.74
CA LYS A 22 -38.19 8.79 -6.24
C LYS A 22 -37.28 9.01 -7.46
N PRO A 23 -36.77 10.24 -7.71
CA PRO A 23 -35.92 10.48 -8.85
C PRO A 23 -34.77 9.50 -8.78
N LYS A 24 -34.70 8.62 -9.79
CA LYS A 24 -33.63 7.63 -9.91
C LYS A 24 -32.37 8.44 -10.10
N ARG A 25 -31.61 8.65 -9.01
CA ARG A 25 -30.33 9.37 -9.02
C ARG A 25 -29.56 8.87 -10.23
N GLU A 26 -29.36 9.77 -11.18
CA GLU A 26 -28.59 9.50 -12.36
C GLU A 26 -27.21 9.09 -11.86
N LYS A 27 -26.86 7.81 -12.05
CA LYS A 27 -25.54 7.30 -11.70
C LYS A 27 -24.58 7.97 -12.68
N VAL A 28 -24.11 9.16 -12.34
CA VAL A 28 -22.97 9.79 -12.99
C VAL A 28 -21.90 8.71 -13.07
N LYS A 29 -21.61 8.25 -14.28
CA LYS A 29 -20.62 7.21 -14.53
C LYS A 29 -19.24 7.83 -14.32
N ARG A 30 -18.88 8.07 -13.06
CA ARG A 30 -17.53 8.48 -12.68
C ARG A 30 -16.51 7.50 -13.23
N SER A 31 -15.41 8.02 -13.72
CA SER A 31 -14.35 7.21 -14.29
C SER A 31 -13.73 6.29 -13.23
N LYS A 32 -13.13 5.18 -13.65
CA LYS A 32 -12.43 4.26 -12.71
C LYS A 32 -11.25 4.93 -12.00
N LYS A 33 -10.66 5.98 -12.60
CA LYS A 33 -9.55 6.75 -12.02
C LYS A 33 -10.08 7.66 -10.90
N GLU A 34 -11.09 8.46 -11.20
CA GLU A 34 -11.74 9.36 -10.23
C GLU A 34 -12.27 8.61 -8.99
N ARG A 35 -12.88 7.44 -9.17
CA ARG A 35 -13.31 6.59 -8.03
C ARG A 35 -12.17 6.05 -7.17
N ARG A 36 -10.96 5.92 -7.72
CA ARG A 36 -9.77 5.54 -6.95
C ARG A 36 -9.24 6.74 -6.18
N ASP A 37 -9.16 7.89 -6.84
CA ASP A 37 -8.65 9.12 -6.25
C ASP A 37 -9.53 9.59 -5.07
N GLU A 38 -10.86 9.52 -5.21
CA GLU A 38 -11.80 9.80 -4.10
C GLU A 38 -11.57 8.87 -2.89
N LYS A 39 -11.26 7.59 -3.14
CA LYS A 39 -10.97 6.65 -2.07
C LYS A 39 -9.64 6.96 -1.41
N LEU A 40 -8.60 7.31 -2.18
CA LEU A 40 -7.31 7.73 -1.66
C LEU A 40 -7.47 8.92 -0.71
N GLN A 41 -8.21 9.93 -1.15
CA GLN A 41 -8.51 11.11 -0.35
C GLN A 41 -9.20 10.74 0.98
N THR A 42 -10.15 9.80 0.94
CA THR A 42 -10.84 9.32 2.15
C THR A 42 -9.91 8.64 3.17
N TYR A 43 -8.80 8.05 2.72
CA TYR A 43 -7.80 7.46 3.61
C TYR A 43 -6.83 8.51 4.14
N VAL A 44 -6.42 9.47 3.32
CA VAL A 44 -5.58 10.61 3.73
C VAL A 44 -6.29 11.40 4.83
N GLU A 45 -7.53 11.81 4.58
CA GLU A 45 -8.38 12.53 5.54
C GLU A 45 -8.57 11.74 6.84
N TYR A 46 -8.59 10.41 6.77
CA TYR A 46 -8.74 9.57 7.96
C TYR A 46 -7.51 9.59 8.87
N ILE A 47 -6.30 9.60 8.30
CA ILE A 47 -5.06 9.71 9.09
C ILE A 47 -4.89 11.15 9.60
N GLN A 48 -5.19 12.15 8.78
CA GLN A 48 -5.18 13.55 9.21
C GLN A 48 -6.18 13.82 10.33
N LEU A 49 -7.38 13.24 10.27
CA LEU A 49 -8.35 13.36 11.35
C LEU A 49 -7.81 12.70 12.64
N PHE A 50 -7.06 11.60 12.52
CA PHE A 50 -6.43 10.96 13.68
C PHE A 50 -5.38 11.86 14.36
N SER A 51 -4.60 12.64 13.59
CA SER A 51 -3.60 13.55 14.15
C SER A 51 -4.19 14.87 14.65
N THR A 52 -5.23 15.40 13.99
CA THR A 52 -5.82 16.71 14.29
C THR A 52 -6.96 16.67 15.30
N ASP A 53 -7.90 15.71 15.18
CA ASP A 53 -9.11 15.63 16.02
C ASP A 53 -9.42 14.17 16.38
N LYS A 54 -8.79 13.72 17.47
CA LYS A 54 -8.95 12.36 18.01
C LYS A 54 -10.37 12.08 18.52
N ASP A 55 -11.13 13.10 18.91
CA ASP A 55 -12.46 12.93 19.50
C ASP A 55 -13.52 12.64 18.42
N ALA A 56 -13.41 13.30 17.26
CA ALA A 56 -14.24 13.00 16.10
C ALA A 56 -13.81 11.72 15.37
N TRP A 57 -12.58 11.24 15.62
CA TRP A 57 -12.03 10.08 14.95
C TRP A 57 -12.70 8.78 15.39
N LYS A 58 -13.12 7.97 14.42
CA LYS A 58 -13.72 6.65 14.64
C LYS A 58 -12.94 5.57 13.94
N PHE A 59 -12.51 4.56 14.70
CA PHE A 59 -11.76 3.44 14.17
C PHE A 59 -12.51 2.74 13.02
N SER A 60 -11.84 2.63 11.87
CA SER A 60 -12.31 1.86 10.72
C SER A 60 -11.29 0.80 10.33
N LYS A 61 -11.63 -0.47 10.58
CA LYS A 61 -10.75 -1.60 10.25
C LYS A 61 -10.40 -1.67 8.76
N GLN A 62 -11.37 -1.33 7.89
CA GLN A 62 -11.15 -1.31 6.45
C GLN A 62 -10.10 -0.27 6.07
N LYS A 63 -10.17 0.94 6.66
CA LYS A 63 -9.19 2.00 6.44
C LYS A 63 -7.82 1.61 7.00
N GLN A 64 -7.76 1.05 8.22
CA GLN A 64 -6.51 0.53 8.79
C GLN A 64 -5.85 -0.50 7.85
N ASN A 65 -6.59 -1.51 7.41
CA ASN A 65 -6.05 -2.55 6.52
C ASN A 65 -5.58 -1.98 5.17
N TRP A 66 -6.23 -0.92 4.69
CA TRP A 66 -5.79 -0.23 3.47
C TRP A 66 -4.49 0.52 3.70
N ILE A 67 -4.39 1.29 4.79
CA ILE A 67 -3.20 2.06 5.16
C ILE A 67 -1.99 1.14 5.33
N LEU A 68 -2.15 0.04 6.09
CA LEU A 68 -1.08 -0.94 6.31
C LEU A 68 -0.58 -1.60 5.01
N LYS A 69 -1.41 -1.66 3.96
CA LYS A 69 -1.02 -2.22 2.65
C LYS A 69 -0.42 -1.20 1.70
N ASN A 70 -0.59 0.09 1.96
CA ASN A 70 -0.20 1.19 1.08
C ASN A 70 0.61 2.23 1.87
N TRP A 71 1.41 1.79 2.85
CA TRP A 71 2.20 2.67 3.71
C TRP A 71 3.29 3.41 2.93
N ASP A 72 3.71 2.84 1.80
CA ASP A 72 4.67 3.36 0.83
C ASP A 72 4.05 4.35 -0.16
N ASN A 73 2.75 4.64 -0.03
CA ASN A 73 2.09 5.59 -0.92
C ASN A 73 2.53 7.02 -0.58
N PRO A 74 3.12 7.77 -1.54
CA PRO A 74 3.66 9.11 -1.30
C PRO A 74 2.58 10.15 -0.95
N VAL A 75 1.30 9.86 -1.21
CA VAL A 75 0.18 10.73 -0.84
C VAL A 75 -0.06 10.73 0.67
N LEU A 76 0.39 9.69 1.39
CA LEU A 76 0.29 9.64 2.84
C LEU A 76 1.44 10.45 3.45
N SER A 77 1.10 11.48 4.22
CA SER A 77 2.03 12.25 5.05
C SER A 77 2.79 11.32 5.99
N GLU A 78 4.11 11.50 6.06
CA GLU A 78 4.99 10.66 6.90
C GLU A 78 4.75 10.91 8.38
N ASP A 79 4.50 12.16 8.78
CA ASP A 79 4.25 12.53 10.18
C ASP A 79 2.93 11.92 10.67
N ASP A 80 1.85 12.10 9.89
CA ASP A 80 0.53 11.57 10.21
C ASP A 80 0.56 10.04 10.24
N LEU A 81 1.24 9.41 9.28
CA LEU A 81 1.38 7.97 9.19
C LEU A 81 2.19 7.41 10.38
N SER A 82 3.27 8.08 10.77
CA SER A 82 4.10 7.69 11.91
C SER A 82 3.31 7.72 13.22
N LEU A 83 2.60 8.83 13.48
CA LEU A 83 1.71 8.97 14.63
C LEU A 83 0.61 7.91 14.65
N TYR A 84 0.03 7.62 13.48
CA TYR A 84 -1.00 6.61 13.36
C TYR A 84 -0.46 5.20 13.63
N LEU A 85 0.68 4.86 13.04
CA LEU A 85 1.30 3.54 13.19
C LEU A 85 1.78 3.28 14.62
N ASP A 86 2.25 4.31 15.34
CA ASP A 86 2.61 4.18 16.76
C ASP A 86 1.41 3.73 17.61
N SER A 87 0.21 4.22 17.29
CA SER A 87 -1.02 3.82 17.98
C SER A 87 -1.49 2.39 17.65
N VAL A 88 -0.97 1.76 16.59
CA VAL A 88 -1.36 0.41 16.21
C VAL A 88 -0.79 -0.59 17.20
N GLN A 89 -1.66 -1.40 17.79
CA GLN A 89 -1.30 -2.41 18.78
C GLN A 89 -1.55 -3.83 18.28
N GLY A 90 -0.90 -4.80 18.94
CA GLY A 90 -1.04 -6.23 18.70
C GLY A 90 -0.44 -6.69 17.38
N GLY A 91 -0.88 -7.86 16.90
CA GLY A 91 -0.25 -8.52 15.75
C GLY A 91 -0.28 -7.74 14.42
N ALA A 92 -1.05 -6.65 14.31
CA ALA A 92 -0.95 -5.75 13.17
C ALA A 92 0.36 -4.96 13.17
N ARG A 93 0.81 -4.50 14.35
CA ARG A 93 2.10 -3.85 14.57
C ARG A 93 3.24 -4.82 14.25
N ASP A 94 3.20 -6.02 14.83
CA ASP A 94 4.26 -7.02 14.65
C ASP A 94 4.49 -7.38 13.18
N ARG A 95 3.39 -7.60 12.43
CA ARG A 95 3.46 -7.86 10.99
C ARG A 95 4.04 -6.68 10.21
N MET A 96 3.73 -5.46 10.64
CA MET A 96 4.27 -4.25 10.01
C MET A 96 5.77 -4.15 10.26
N VAL A 97 6.21 -4.32 11.50
CA VAL A 97 7.63 -4.33 11.86
C VAL A 97 8.39 -5.40 11.08
N GLN A 98 7.88 -6.63 11.02
CA GLN A 98 8.48 -7.71 10.23
C GLN A 98 8.58 -7.36 8.73
N LEU A 99 7.54 -6.75 8.17
CA LEU A 99 7.53 -6.31 6.78
C LEU A 99 8.58 -5.23 6.52
N LEU A 100 8.65 -4.21 7.39
CA LEU A 100 9.61 -3.12 7.23
C LEU A 100 11.05 -3.61 7.40
N LYS A 101 11.34 -4.46 8.41
CA LYS A 101 12.66 -5.07 8.59
C LYS A 101 13.08 -5.88 7.36
N LYS A 102 12.14 -6.62 6.78
CA LYS A 102 12.39 -7.38 5.56
C LYS A 102 12.78 -6.46 4.39
N ILE A 103 12.07 -5.34 4.20
CA ILE A 103 12.37 -4.39 3.13
C ILE A 103 13.76 -3.77 3.31
N VAL A 104 14.10 -3.39 4.54
CA VAL A 104 15.45 -2.87 4.84
C VAL A 104 16.53 -3.91 4.49
N ASN A 105 16.36 -5.14 4.96
CA ASN A 105 17.33 -6.21 4.70
C ASN A 105 17.41 -6.59 3.22
N ASP A 106 16.28 -6.61 2.51
CA ASP A 106 16.24 -6.92 1.08
C ASP A 106 16.89 -5.79 0.26
N TYR A 107 16.83 -4.54 0.72
CA TYR A 107 17.52 -3.40 0.10
C TYR A 107 19.04 -3.47 0.31
N ILE A 108 19.50 -3.74 1.52
CA ILE A 108 20.93 -3.91 1.83
C ILE A 108 21.54 -5.02 0.96
N LYS A 109 20.84 -6.16 0.82
CA LYS A 109 21.29 -7.25 -0.07
C LYS A 109 21.37 -6.82 -1.54
N GLN A 110 20.44 -6.01 -2.01
CA GLN A 110 20.48 -5.48 -3.38
C GLN A 110 21.68 -4.56 -3.59
N GLU A 111 22.05 -3.74 -2.60
CA GLU A 111 23.24 -2.90 -2.66
C GLU A 111 24.53 -3.73 -2.63
N GLU A 112 24.64 -4.73 -1.75
CA GLU A 112 25.81 -5.62 -1.71
C GLU A 112 26.00 -6.41 -3.01
N GLU A 113 24.92 -6.92 -3.59
CA GLU A 113 24.97 -7.63 -4.88
C GLU A 113 25.37 -6.69 -6.02
N ALA A 114 24.87 -5.45 -6.01
CA ALA A 114 25.25 -4.43 -6.98
C ALA A 114 26.73 -4.03 -6.84
N GLU A 115 27.24 -3.92 -5.63
CA GLU A 115 28.64 -3.59 -5.35
C GLU A 115 29.59 -4.73 -5.77
N LYS A 116 29.24 -5.99 -5.45
CA LYS A 116 29.99 -7.17 -5.90
C LYS A 116 30.04 -7.25 -7.43
N ALA A 117 28.90 -7.02 -8.09
CA ALA A 117 28.84 -7.00 -9.55
C ALA A 117 29.60 -5.82 -10.17
N ALA A 118 29.74 -4.69 -9.45
CA ALA A 118 30.56 -3.56 -9.90
C ALA A 118 32.05 -3.89 -9.77
N LYS A 119 32.49 -4.43 -8.63
CA LYS A 119 33.88 -4.87 -8.40
C LYS A 119 34.34 -5.94 -9.41
N GLU A 120 33.49 -6.92 -9.69
CA GLU A 120 33.81 -7.97 -10.69
C GLU A 120 33.91 -7.41 -12.12
N LYS A 121 33.16 -6.34 -12.44
CA LYS A 121 33.28 -5.64 -13.73
C LYS A 121 34.53 -4.77 -13.80
N GLU A 122 34.93 -4.13 -12.70
CA GLU A 122 36.13 -3.30 -12.62
C GLU A 122 37.41 -4.17 -12.74
N GLU A 123 37.41 -5.37 -12.13
CA GLU A 123 38.48 -6.35 -12.30
C GLU A 123 38.51 -6.96 -13.71
N ALA A 124 37.37 -7.07 -14.38
CA ALA A 124 37.29 -7.53 -15.77
C ALA A 124 37.71 -6.47 -16.80
N ASP A 125 37.56 -5.17 -16.48
CA ASP A 125 37.89 -4.05 -17.39
C ASP A 125 39.41 -3.73 -17.39
N GLN A 126 40.15 -4.14 -16.36
CA GLN A 126 41.63 -4.06 -16.35
C GLN A 126 42.31 -5.12 -17.25
N ASN A 127 41.56 -6.03 -17.87
CA ASN A 127 42.11 -7.13 -18.68
C ASN A 127 41.59 -7.16 -20.13
N LYS A 128 41.22 -6.01 -20.73
CA LYS A 128 40.65 -6.03 -22.09
C LYS A 128 40.91 -4.80 -22.96
N GLU A 129 42.18 -4.52 -23.25
CA GLU A 129 42.60 -3.85 -24.50
C GLU A 129 42.86 -4.91 -25.61
N GLU A 130 41.83 -5.28 -26.38
CA GLU A 130 41.88 -5.42 -27.85
C GLU A 130 40.48 -5.71 -28.44
N LYS A 131 40.12 -4.89 -29.42
CA LYS A 131 38.87 -4.72 -30.22
C LYS A 131 38.48 -5.94 -31.12
N PRO A 132 37.42 -5.90 -31.99
CA PRO A 132 36.11 -5.22 -31.96
C PRO A 132 34.89 -6.08 -32.48
N GLU A 133 33.68 -5.57 -32.17
CA GLU A 133 32.40 -5.54 -32.93
C GLU A 133 31.89 -6.69 -33.84
N LYS A 134 30.64 -7.12 -33.57
CA LYS A 134 29.53 -7.07 -34.56
C LYS A 134 28.14 -7.18 -33.91
N LYS A 135 27.25 -6.21 -34.20
CA LYS A 135 25.80 -6.19 -33.89
C LYS A 135 24.98 -7.00 -34.95
N PRO A 136 23.63 -6.88 -35.04
CA PRO A 136 22.64 -7.81 -34.49
C PRO A 136 21.70 -8.40 -35.58
N LYS A 137 21.01 -9.52 -35.34
CA LYS A 137 19.77 -9.84 -36.10
C LYS A 137 18.69 -10.52 -35.25
N LYS A 138 17.48 -10.03 -35.54
CA LYS A 138 16.12 -10.19 -35.02
C LYS A 138 15.46 -11.47 -35.57
N THR A 139 14.53 -12.10 -34.83
CA THR A 139 13.16 -12.48 -35.29
C THR A 139 12.32 -13.16 -34.19
N THR A 140 11.07 -12.70 -34.12
CA THR A 140 9.79 -13.25 -33.62
C THR A 140 9.46 -14.64 -34.23
N ASP A 141 8.52 -15.51 -33.85
CA ASP A 141 7.28 -15.50 -33.04
C ASP A 141 6.78 -16.98 -32.82
N THR A 142 5.91 -17.23 -31.82
CA THR A 142 4.85 -18.29 -31.68
C THR A 142 5.24 -19.81 -31.77
N ASP A 143 4.73 -20.78 -30.99
CA ASP A 143 3.34 -21.10 -30.61
C ASP A 143 3.25 -22.18 -29.48
N GLU A 144 2.02 -22.44 -29.01
CA GLU A 144 1.52 -23.14 -27.83
C GLU A 144 1.98 -24.62 -27.67
N THR A 145 2.00 -25.24 -26.49
CA THR A 145 0.82 -25.86 -25.86
C THR A 145 1.18 -26.44 -24.48
N GLY A 146 0.22 -26.42 -23.56
CA GLY A 146 0.45 -26.46 -22.11
C GLY A 146 0.63 -27.81 -21.42
N LYS A 147 1.05 -27.73 -20.14
CA LYS A 147 0.67 -28.70 -19.10
C LYS A 147 0.76 -28.07 -17.70
N LYS A 148 -0.32 -28.26 -16.95
CA LYS A 148 -0.59 -27.80 -15.58
C LYS A 148 0.62 -27.87 -14.64
N LYS A 149 1.01 -26.75 -14.03
CA LYS A 149 1.72 -26.72 -12.75
C LYS A 149 1.26 -25.54 -11.88
N LYS A 150 0.94 -25.90 -10.63
CA LYS A 150 0.76 -25.12 -9.41
C LYS A 150 1.24 -23.66 -9.53
N LYS A 151 0.33 -22.69 -9.38
CA LYS A 151 0.66 -21.26 -9.31
C LYS A 151 1.44 -20.97 -8.02
N GLU A 152 2.73 -21.23 -8.04
CA GLU A 152 3.68 -20.42 -7.27
C GLU A 152 3.51 -19.00 -7.79
N LYS A 153 3.12 -18.08 -6.89
CA LYS A 153 3.15 -16.66 -7.19
C LYS A 153 4.61 -16.34 -7.48
N LYS A 154 4.94 -16.19 -8.76
CA LYS A 154 6.18 -15.60 -9.22
C LYS A 154 6.23 -14.21 -8.59
N VAL A 155 6.94 -14.10 -7.47
CA VAL A 155 7.21 -12.82 -6.82
C VAL A 155 8.03 -12.06 -7.85
N VAL A 156 7.39 -11.15 -8.57
CA VAL A 156 8.10 -10.14 -9.34
C VAL A 156 8.89 -9.38 -8.30
N ILE A 157 10.20 -9.65 -8.21
CA ILE A 157 11.12 -8.89 -7.36
C ILE A 157 11.24 -7.53 -8.05
N VAL A 158 10.33 -6.62 -7.71
CA VAL A 158 10.48 -5.21 -8.05
C VAL A 158 11.66 -4.72 -7.20
N PRO A 159 12.69 -4.11 -7.80
CA PRO A 159 13.81 -3.56 -7.03
C PRO A 159 13.25 -2.57 -5.99
N ILE A 160 13.75 -2.66 -4.77
CA ILE A 160 13.30 -1.79 -3.69
C ILE A 160 13.85 -0.40 -3.99
N THR A 161 12.97 0.61 -3.98
CA THR A 161 13.41 1.97 -4.27
C THR A 161 14.10 2.57 -3.04
N PRO A 162 15.08 3.48 -3.22
CA PRO A 162 15.72 4.17 -2.10
C PRO A 162 14.70 4.87 -1.18
N HIS A 163 13.65 5.47 -1.77
CA HIS A 163 12.57 6.08 -1.00
C HIS A 163 11.80 5.06 -0.13
N GLN A 164 11.54 3.85 -0.63
CA GLN A 164 10.92 2.79 0.17
C GLN A 164 11.82 2.35 1.32
N HIS A 165 13.13 2.29 1.09
CA HIS A 165 14.11 2.00 2.13
C HIS A 165 14.11 3.08 3.22
N GLU A 166 14.33 4.34 2.87
CA GLU A 166 14.36 5.49 3.78
C GLU A 166 13.08 5.57 4.62
N ARG A 167 11.92 5.48 3.96
CA ARG A 167 10.62 5.51 4.63
C ARG A 167 10.44 4.33 5.58
N SER A 168 10.92 3.13 5.21
CA SER A 168 10.87 1.96 6.09
C SER A 168 11.73 2.14 7.34
N VAL A 169 12.92 2.70 7.19
CA VAL A 169 13.83 3.01 8.31
C VAL A 169 13.19 4.03 9.25
N SER A 170 12.63 5.11 8.71
CA SER A 170 11.92 6.13 9.50
C SER A 170 10.75 5.55 10.30
N LEU A 171 9.93 4.70 9.67
CA LEU A 171 8.80 4.06 10.35
C LEU A 171 9.23 3.02 11.39
N LEU A 172 10.33 2.29 11.16
CA LEU A 172 10.87 1.35 12.14
C LEU A 172 11.36 2.06 13.40
N ARG A 173 11.97 3.24 13.26
CA ARG A 173 12.40 4.07 14.41
C ARG A 173 11.26 4.40 15.35
N VAL A 174 10.08 4.63 14.81
CA VAL A 174 8.87 4.91 15.60
C VAL A 174 8.28 3.63 16.19
N LEU A 175 8.22 2.55 15.40
CA LEU A 175 7.51 1.32 15.78
C LEU A 175 8.29 0.38 16.70
N ASP A 176 9.62 0.40 16.67
CA ASP A 176 10.47 -0.49 17.45
C ASP A 176 11.74 0.23 17.94
N PRO A 177 11.61 1.30 18.76
CA PRO A 177 12.74 2.12 19.16
C PRO A 177 13.77 1.35 20.01
N VAL A 178 13.34 0.30 20.71
CA VAL A 178 14.18 -0.44 21.66
C VAL A 178 15.15 -1.38 20.93
N LYS A 179 14.71 -2.08 19.87
CA LYS A 179 15.56 -3.03 19.15
C LYS A 179 16.53 -2.39 18.19
N ILE A 180 16.29 -1.14 17.80
CA ILE A 180 17.26 -0.40 16.99
C ILE A 180 18.52 -0.10 17.82
N VAL A 181 18.48 0.01 19.15
CA VAL A 181 19.70 0.22 19.93
C VAL A 181 20.59 -1.05 19.96
N GLU A 182 19.98 -2.24 19.86
CA GLU A 182 20.71 -3.51 19.77
C GLU A 182 21.22 -3.78 18.33
N ASP A 183 20.38 -3.53 17.32
CA ASP A 183 20.74 -3.69 15.90
C ASP A 183 21.59 -2.50 15.36
N ALA A 184 21.59 -1.32 16.00
CA ALA A 184 22.40 -0.17 15.59
C ALA A 184 23.88 -0.31 15.93
N VAL A 185 24.27 -1.32 16.71
CA VAL A 185 25.68 -1.73 16.76
C VAL A 185 26.11 -2.29 15.40
N GLU A 186 25.20 -2.87 14.60
CA GLU A 186 25.46 -3.27 13.21
C GLU A 186 25.15 -2.17 12.18
N VAL A 187 24.15 -1.30 12.42
CA VAL A 187 23.76 -0.25 11.45
C VAL A 187 24.60 1.04 11.58
N SER A 188 25.16 1.35 12.76
CA SER A 188 26.02 2.52 12.96
C SER A 188 27.39 2.40 12.28
N GLU A 189 27.82 1.19 11.91
CA GLU A 189 29.02 1.00 11.08
C GLU A 189 28.78 1.27 9.60
N TYR A 190 27.52 1.46 9.16
CA TYR A 190 27.16 1.62 7.74
C TYR A 190 26.84 3.07 7.32
N VAL A 191 26.88 4.05 8.23
CA VAL A 191 26.64 5.48 7.92
C VAL A 191 27.80 6.38 8.41
N GLN A 192 29.04 5.90 8.32
CA GLN A 192 30.23 6.74 8.48
C GLN A 192 31.02 6.86 7.18
#